data_AF-A0A1Z9GYQ8-F1
#
_entry.id   AF-A0A1Z9GYQ8-F1
#
_cell.length_a   1.000
_cell.length_b   1.000
_cell.length_c   1.000
_cell.angle_alpha   90.00
_cell.angle_beta   90.00
_cell.angle_gamma   90.00
#
_symmetry.space_group_name_H-M   'P 1'
#
loop_
_entity.id
_entity.type
_entity.pdbx_description
1 polymer ?
#
loop_
_entity_poly.entity_id
_entity_poly.type
_entity_poly.pdbx_seq_one_letter_code
_entity_poly.pdbx_strand_id
1 'polypeptide(L)'
;VCLDVGKVNFPVIAQLNRFYFFKIVPLIGKWLMPGQEMFDYLPHSSINYPDQKKLKKILLEEGFQKVDVYDFVFGASTIHVAQKPASS
;
A
#
# COMPACT_ATOMS: atom_id res chain seq x y z
N VAL A 1 0.69 8.30 -11.83
CA VAL A 1 1.68 7.72 -10.88
C VAL A 1 1.02 7.71 -9.51
N CYS A 2 1.02 6.58 -8.83
CA CYS A 2 0.46 6.41 -7.48
C CYS A 2 1.50 5.73 -6.59
N LEU A 3 1.79 6.28 -5.42
CA LEU A 3 2.65 5.69 -4.39
C LEU A 3 1.77 5.38 -3.19
N ASP A 4 1.70 4.13 -2.78
CA ASP A 4 0.82 3.71 -1.66
C ASP A 4 1.41 2.51 -0.90
N VAL A 5 0.68 2.04 0.12
CA VAL A 5 1.00 0.85 0.92
C VAL A 5 0.83 -0.40 0.06
N GLY A 6 1.91 -1.16 -0.06
CA GLY A 6 1.91 -2.45 -0.76
C GLY A 6 1.75 -3.62 0.21
N LYS A 7 1.92 -4.84 -0.31
CA LYS A 7 2.04 -6.06 0.50
C LYS A 7 3.46 -6.56 0.45
N VAL A 8 4.00 -6.87 1.63
CA VAL A 8 5.34 -7.43 1.75
C VAL A 8 5.38 -8.83 1.16
N ASN A 9 6.32 -9.06 0.24
CA ASN A 9 6.41 -10.29 -0.56
C ASN A 9 7.03 -11.49 0.20
N PHE A 10 7.74 -11.24 1.30
CA PHE A 10 8.41 -12.29 2.08
C PHE A 10 7.61 -12.64 3.35
N PRO A 11 7.19 -13.90 3.56
CA PRO A 11 6.29 -14.27 4.66
C PRO A 11 6.78 -13.86 6.07
N VAL A 12 8.07 -14.06 6.35
CA VAL A 12 8.67 -13.71 7.65
C VAL A 12 8.67 -12.19 7.85
N ILE A 13 9.08 -11.43 6.83
CA ILE A 13 9.11 -9.97 6.88
C ILE A 13 7.69 -9.41 6.95
N ALA A 14 6.72 -10.05 6.29
CA ALA A 14 5.33 -9.64 6.31
C ALA A 14 4.71 -9.73 7.71
N GLN A 15 5.04 -10.79 8.47
CA GLN A 15 4.61 -10.92 9.87
C GLN A 15 5.20 -9.83 10.76
N LEU A 16 6.51 -9.57 10.63
CA LEU A 16 7.19 -8.50 11.37
C LEU A 16 6.63 -7.12 11.01
N ASN A 17 6.44 -6.85 9.72
CA ASN A 17 5.86 -5.61 9.23
C ASN A 17 4.43 -5.43 9.75
N ARG A 18 3.62 -6.50 9.77
CA ARG A 18 2.27 -6.46 10.35
C ARG A 18 2.31 -6.13 11.84
N PHE A 19 3.21 -6.73 12.61
CA PHE A 19 3.34 -6.40 14.03
C PHE A 19 3.74 -4.94 14.22
N TYR A 20 4.76 -4.47 13.52
CA TYR A 20 5.20 -3.08 13.53
C TYR A 20 4.05 -2.11 13.19
N PHE A 21 3.35 -2.36 12.08
CA PHE A 21 2.32 -1.46 11.56
C PHE A 21 1.05 -1.43 12.40
N PHE A 22 0.65 -2.56 13.02
CA PHE A 22 -0.57 -2.64 13.84
C PHE A 22 -0.36 -2.38 15.32
N LYS A 23 0.87 -2.46 15.83
CA LYS A 23 1.15 -2.32 17.28
C LYS A 23 2.09 -1.16 17.58
N ILE A 24 3.21 -1.06 16.87
CA ILE A 24 4.24 -0.07 17.19
C ILE A 24 3.84 1.31 16.66
N VAL A 25 3.49 1.41 15.37
CA VAL A 25 3.10 2.68 14.74
C VAL A 25 1.92 3.33 15.46
N PRO A 26 0.82 2.62 15.80
CA PRO A 26 -0.31 3.26 16.43
C PRO A 26 -0.03 3.66 17.88
N LEU A 27 0.77 2.88 18.60
CA LEU A 27 1.16 3.19 19.97
C LEU A 27 1.97 4.50 20.02
N ILE A 28 2.98 4.61 19.16
CA ILE A 28 3.82 5.82 19.07
C ILE A 28 2.98 7.00 18.58
N GLY A 29 2.17 6.80 17.54
CA GLY A 29 1.31 7.83 16.97
C GLY A 29 0.33 8.42 17.98
N LYS A 30 -0.37 7.56 18.73
CA LYS A 30 -1.28 8.00 19.79
C LYS A 30 -0.58 8.66 20.97
N TRP A 31 0.67 8.28 21.25
CA TRP A 31 1.46 8.92 22.29
C TRP A 31 1.91 10.33 21.88
N LEU A 32 2.37 10.51 20.64
CA LEU A 32 2.81 11.81 20.11
C LEU A 32 1.63 12.73 19.77
N MET A 33 0.54 12.18 19.25
CA MET A 33 -0.65 12.89 18.80
C MET A 33 -1.92 12.21 19.35
N PRO A 34 -2.24 12.42 20.63
CA PRO A 34 -3.41 11.82 21.26
C PRO A 34 -4.72 12.22 20.56
N GLY A 35 -5.66 11.28 20.47
CA GLY A 35 -6.99 11.51 19.89
C GLY A 35 -7.07 11.39 18.36
N GLN A 36 -5.96 11.08 17.68
CA GLN A 36 -5.95 10.89 16.23
C GLN A 36 -6.34 9.46 15.83
N GLU A 37 -7.48 9.32 15.14
CA GLU A 37 -7.98 8.03 14.65
C GLU A 37 -7.19 7.49 13.45
N MET A 38 -6.42 8.33 12.75
CA MET A 38 -5.62 7.94 11.58
C MET A 38 -4.69 6.76 11.86
N PHE A 39 -4.19 6.67 13.10
CA PHE A 39 -3.25 5.64 13.52
C PHE A 39 -3.90 4.27 13.68
N ASP A 40 -5.22 4.20 13.91
CA ASP A 40 -5.98 2.95 13.85
C ASP A 40 -6.52 2.70 12.44
N TYR A 41 -6.97 3.75 11.77
CA TYR A 41 -7.54 3.67 10.43
C TYR A 41 -6.54 3.15 9.39
N LEU A 42 -5.32 3.71 9.36
CA LEU A 42 -4.34 3.43 8.32
C LEU A 42 -3.92 1.94 8.27
N PRO A 43 -3.58 1.28 9.40
CA PRO A 43 -3.33 -0.16 9.41
C PRO A 43 -4.53 -0.97 8.91
N HIS A 44 -5.74 -0.63 9.35
CA HIS A 44 -6.94 -1.37 8.98
C HIS A 44 -7.32 -1.20 7.51
N SER A 45 -7.26 0.02 6.97
CA SER A 45 -7.55 0.29 5.56
C SER A 45 -6.54 -0.39 4.64
N SER A 46 -5.27 -0.47 5.08
CA SER A 46 -4.22 -1.16 4.32
C SER A 46 -4.53 -2.64 4.09
N ILE A 47 -5.30 -3.32 4.95
CA ILE A 47 -5.66 -4.74 4.76
C ILE A 47 -6.44 -4.93 3.47
N ASN A 48 -7.47 -4.10 3.28
CA ASN A 48 -8.41 -4.21 2.17
C ASN A 48 -7.86 -3.61 0.88
N TYR A 49 -6.88 -2.71 0.99
CA TYR A 49 -6.20 -2.12 -0.16
C TYR A 49 -5.58 -3.22 -1.03
N PRO A 50 -5.78 -3.17 -2.36
CA PRO A 50 -5.28 -4.17 -3.28
C PRO A 50 -3.76 -4.31 -3.21
N ASP A 51 -3.27 -5.54 -3.31
CA ASP A 51 -1.85 -5.75 -3.52
C ASP A 51 -1.41 -5.23 -4.90
N GLN A 52 -0.10 -5.23 -5.11
CA GLN A 52 0.54 -4.71 -6.30
C GLN A 52 0.01 -5.32 -7.60
N LYS A 53 -0.21 -6.64 -7.61
CA LYS A 53 -0.68 -7.38 -8.78
C LYS A 53 -2.17 -7.10 -9.03
N LYS A 54 -2.96 -7.08 -7.95
CA LYS A 54 -4.39 -6.78 -8.00
C LYS A 54 -4.64 -5.36 -8.49
N LEU A 55 -3.91 -4.36 -7.98
CA LEU A 55 -4.06 -2.98 -8.43
C LEU A 55 -3.60 -2.80 -9.89
N LYS A 56 -2.50 -3.47 -10.29
CA LYS A 56 -2.08 -3.49 -11.70
C LYS A 56 -3.19 -4.05 -12.60
N LYS A 57 -3.82 -5.16 -12.19
CA LYS A 57 -4.93 -5.76 -12.92
C LYS A 57 -6.12 -4.82 -13.04
N ILE A 58 -6.52 -4.19 -11.93
CA ILE A 58 -7.60 -3.18 -11.92
C ILE A 58 -7.29 -2.05 -12.89
N LEU A 59 -6.08 -1.49 -12.86
CA LEU A 59 -5.68 -0.41 -13.77
C LEU A 59 -5.76 -0.83 -15.25
N LEU A 60 -5.35 -2.05 -15.58
CA LEU A 60 -5.46 -2.57 -16.95
C LEU A 60 -6.92 -2.79 -17.37
N GLU A 61 -7.78 -3.27 -16.46
CA GLU A 61 -9.21 -3.47 -16.70
C GLU A 61 -9.96 -2.14 -16.90
N GLU A 62 -9.54 -1.09 -16.21
CA GLU A 62 -10.03 0.29 -16.39
C GLU A 62 -9.48 0.97 -17.67
N GLY A 63 -8.72 0.24 -18.49
CA GLY A 63 -8.25 0.70 -19.80
C GLY A 63 -6.93 1.49 -19.77
N PHE A 64 -6.26 1.60 -18.62
CA PHE A 64 -4.89 2.12 -18.59
C PHE A 64 -3.92 1.17 -19.31
N GLN A 65 -2.89 1.74 -19.91
CA GLN A 65 -1.84 1.03 -20.62
C GLN A 65 -0.49 1.21 -19.92
N LYS A 66 0.49 0.35 -20.26
CA LYS A 66 1.86 0.37 -19.72
C LYS A 66 1.88 0.56 -18.20
N VAL A 67 1.28 -0.40 -17.50
CA VAL A 67 1.21 -0.38 -16.03
C VAL A 67 2.46 -1.02 -15.43
N ASP A 68 3.38 -0.18 -14.98
CA ASP A 68 4.62 -0.55 -14.31
C ASP A 68 4.48 -0.46 -12.78
N VAL A 69 5.18 -1.35 -12.09
CA VAL A 69 5.09 -1.51 -10.63
C VAL A 69 6.50 -1.58 -10.06
N TYR A 70 6.78 -0.74 -9.07
CA TYR A 70 8.07 -0.66 -8.40
C TYR A 70 7.89 -0.82 -6.90
N ASP A 71 8.44 -1.92 -6.36
CA ASP A 71 8.38 -2.23 -4.94
C ASP A 71 9.55 -1.61 -4.16
N PHE A 72 9.24 -1.12 -2.97
CA PHE A 72 10.19 -0.61 -1.98
C PHE A 72 10.00 -1.37 -0.67
N VAL A 73 11.09 -1.51 0.10
CA VAL A 73 11.07 -2.16 1.43
C VAL A 73 10.34 -3.51 1.37
N PHE A 74 10.77 -4.38 0.45
CA PHE A 74 10.20 -5.71 0.24
C PHE A 74 8.72 -5.73 -0.20
N GLY A 75 8.21 -4.61 -0.70
CA GLY A 75 6.81 -4.44 -1.12
C GLY A 75 5.92 -3.80 -0.04
N ALA A 76 6.48 -3.32 1.07
CA ALA A 76 5.69 -2.56 2.05
C ALA A 76 5.16 -1.24 1.48
N SER A 77 5.86 -0.67 0.49
CA SER A 77 5.42 0.49 -0.27
C SER A 77 5.71 0.27 -1.75
N THR A 78 4.80 0.74 -2.61
CA THR A 78 4.86 0.45 -4.04
C THR A 78 4.45 1.66 -4.86
N ILE A 79 5.14 1.90 -5.98
CA ILE A 79 4.74 2.84 -7.01
C ILE A 79 4.06 2.10 -8.17
N HIS A 80 2.86 2.53 -8.55
CA HIS A 80 2.20 2.17 -9.80
C HIS A 80 2.27 3.34 -10.79
N VAL A 81 2.88 3.09 -11.94
CA VAL A 81 2.91 4.03 -13.08
C VAL A 81 2.00 3.47 -14.15
N ALA A 82 0.97 4.22 -14.52
CA ALA A 82 0.00 3.83 -15.55
C ALA A 82 -0.22 4.98 -16.52
N GLN A 83 -0.35 4.67 -17.81
CA GLN A 83 -0.59 5.63 -18.88
C GLN A 83 -2.05 5.58 -19.30
N LYS A 84 -2.74 6.73 -19.31
CA LYS A 84 -4.08 6.81 -19.89
C LYS A 84 -3.96 6.63 -21.41
N PRO A 85 -4.82 5.83 -22.06
CA PRO A 85 -4.83 5.74 -23.51
C PRO A 85 -5.12 7.13 -24.11
N ALA A 86 -4.43 7.46 -25.20
CA ALA A 86 -4.76 8.67 -25.95
C ALA A 86 -6.20 8.56 -26.43
N SER A 87 -7.03 9.55 -26.11
CA SER A 87 -8.36 9.69 -26.70
C SER A 87 -8.17 9.87 -28.20
N SER A 88 -8.57 8.87 -28.98
CA SER A 88 -8.75 8.99 -30.43
C SER A 88 -10.05 9.72 -30.73
#